data_AF-A0A127T696-F1
#
_entry.id   AF-A0A127T696-F1
#
_cell.length_a   1.000
_cell.length_b   1.000
_cell.length_c   1.000
_cell.angle_alpha   90.00
_cell.angle_beta   90.00
_cell.angle_gamma   90.00
#
_symmetry.space_group_name_H-M   'P 1'
#
loop_
_entity.id
_entity.type
_entity.pdbx_description
1 polymer ?
#
loop_
_entity_poly.entity_id
_entity_poly.type
_entity_poly.pdbx_seq_one_letter_code
_entity_poly.pdbx_strand_id
1 'polypeptide(L)' 'KKIGGGRAAAYEIMIANSAVANLIREGKTFQLKSVMQTGRRLGMQTMNDHLLEHVKAGRVAPEEAYIKSN' A
#
# COMPACT_ATOMS: atom_id res chain seq x y z
N LYS A 1 8.63 -12.45 6.32
CA LYS A 1 8.06 -13.69 6.88
C LYS A 1 7.17 -13.26 8.04
N LYS A 2 6.12 -14.02 8.32
CA LYS A 2 5.28 -13.76 9.50
C LYS A 2 6.06 -14.18 10.76
N ILE A 3 5.87 -13.47 11.87
CA ILE A 3 6.37 -13.90 13.17
C ILE A 3 5.70 -15.24 13.54
N GLY A 4 6.49 -16.21 13.99
CA GLY A 4 6.02 -17.59 14.23
C GLY A 4 5.98 -18.49 12.99
N GLY A 5 6.52 -18.02 11.86
CA GLY A 5 6.61 -18.80 10.63
C GLY A 5 5.45 -18.59 9.66
N GLY A 6 5.63 -19.04 8.42
CA GLY A 6 4.68 -18.83 7.33
C GLY A 6 4.74 -17.43 6.69
N ARG A 7 3.68 -17.09 5.96
CA ARG A 7 3.57 -15.86 5.15
C ARG A 7 2.30 -15.09 5.51
N ALA A 8 2.39 -13.77 5.51
CA ALA A 8 1.26 -12.86 5.58
C ALA A 8 1.18 -12.09 4.26
N ALA A 9 -0.02 -11.90 3.72
CA ALA A 9 -0.22 -11.13 2.51
C ALA A 9 -0.27 -9.64 2.84
N ALA A 10 0.51 -8.85 2.10
CA ALA A 10 0.42 -7.40 2.08
C ALA A 10 -0.09 -6.99 0.71
N TYR A 11 -0.95 -5.97 0.67
CA TYR A 11 -1.70 -5.56 -0.51
C TYR A 11 -1.54 -4.07 -0.73
N GLU A 12 -1.51 -3.70 -2.00
CA GLU A 12 -1.70 -2.34 -2.47
C GLU A 12 -3.00 -2.30 -3.26
N ILE A 13 -3.86 -1.34 -2.94
CA ILE A 13 -5.20 -1.21 -3.52
C ILE A 13 -5.35 0.21 -4.06
N MET A 14 -5.55 0.32 -5.38
CA MET A 14 -5.87 1.55 -6.07
C MET A 14 -7.21 1.40 -6.77
N ILE A 15 -8.14 2.32 -6.52
CA ILE A 15 -9.46 2.31 -7.15
C ILE A 15 -9.44 3.23 -8.37
N ALA A 16 -9.87 2.72 -9.51
CA ALA A 16 -9.90 3.47 -10.77
C ALA A 16 -11.05 4.49 -10.80
N ASN A 17 -10.91 5.59 -10.05
CA ASN A 17 -11.82 6.73 -10.09
C ASN A 17 -11.42 7.73 -11.21
N SER A 18 -12.21 8.80 -11.37
CA SER A 18 -11.96 9.83 -12.39
C SER A 18 -10.60 10.50 -12.26
N ALA A 19 -10.12 10.77 -11.04
CA ALA A 19 -8.81 11.36 -10.79
C ALA A 19 -7.67 10.42 -11.24
N VAL A 20 -7.73 9.15 -10.85
CA VAL A 20 -6.76 8.12 -11.27
C VAL A 20 -6.76 7.96 -12.78
N ALA A 21 -7.94 7.84 -13.40
CA ALA A 21 -8.08 7.69 -14.84
C ALA A 21 -7.49 8.88 -15.61
N ASN A 22 -7.71 10.11 -15.14
CA ASN A 22 -7.14 11.31 -15.75
C ASN A 22 -5.61 11.34 -15.62
N LEU A 23 -5.06 11.02 -14.45
CA LEU A 23 -3.61 10.96 -14.27
C LEU A 23 -2.94 9.93 -15.17
N ILE A 24 -3.58 8.77 -15.38
CA ILE A 24 -3.09 7.75 -16.32
C ILE A 24 -3.12 8.29 -17.75
N ARG A 25 -4.21 8.92 -18.18
CA ARG A 25 -4.36 9.49 -19.53
C ARG A 25 -3.31 10.58 -19.81
N GLU A 26 -2.98 11.38 -18.81
CA GLU A 26 -2.00 12.46 -18.91
C GLU A 26 -0.54 12.00 -18.70
N GLY A 27 -0.31 10.70 -18.46
CA GLY A 27 1.03 10.16 -18.18
C GLY A 27 1.61 10.61 -16.83
N LYS A 28 0.81 11.21 -15.95
CA LYS A 28 1.22 11.73 -14.64
C LYS A 28 1.17 10.64 -13.56
N THR A 29 1.67 9.45 -13.90
CA THR A 29 1.57 8.25 -13.04
C THR A 29 2.31 8.39 -11.71
N PHE A 30 3.34 9.24 -11.64
CA PHE A 30 4.06 9.56 -10.41
C PHE A 30 3.15 10.20 -9.33
N GLN A 31 2.01 10.78 -9.70
CA GLN A 31 1.05 11.36 -8.74
C GLN A 31 0.09 10.31 -8.14
N LEU A 32 0.04 9.09 -8.68
CA LEU A 32 -0.92 8.06 -8.25
C LEU A 32 -0.75 7.67 -6.78
N LYS A 33 0.49 7.63 -6.26
CA LYS A 33 0.75 7.33 -4.83
C LYS A 33 0.10 8.36 -3.91
N SER A 34 0.17 9.64 -4.26
CA SER A 34 -0.48 10.73 -3.51
C SER A 34 -2.01 10.64 -3.56
N VAL A 35 -2.57 10.30 -4.73
CA VAL A 35 -4.01 10.06 -4.87
C VAL A 35 -4.46 8.87 -4.03
N MET A 36 -3.67 7.79 -3.96
CA MET A 36 -4.00 6.65 -3.10
C MET A 36 -3.99 7.00 -1.61
N GLN A 37 -3.00 7.79 -1.16
CA GLN A 37 -2.91 8.25 0.23
C GLN A 37 -4.16 9.05 0.64
N THR A 38 -4.62 9.96 -0.22
CA THR A 38 -5.84 10.75 0.01
C THR A 38 -7.13 9.95 -0.22
N GLY A 39 -7.07 8.89 -1.01
CA GLY A 39 -8.17 7.97 -1.33
C GLY A 39 -8.45 6.90 -0.27
N ARG A 40 -7.81 6.94 0.90
CA ARG A 40 -7.98 5.93 1.96
C ARG A 40 -9.43 5.72 2.39
N ARG A 41 -10.24 6.79 2.45
CA ARG A 41 -11.68 6.69 2.77
C ARG A 41 -12.46 5.87 1.75
N LEU A 42 -11.99 5.84 0.50
CA LEU A 42 -12.62 5.10 -0.59
C LEU A 42 -12.19 3.62 -0.59
N GLY A 43 -11.29 3.21 0.31
CA GLY A 43 -10.75 1.84 0.36
C GLY A 43 -9.41 1.69 -0.36
N MET A 44 -8.77 2.78 -0.79
CA MET A 44 -7.41 2.72 -1.30
C MET A 44 -6.41 2.46 -0.17
N GLN A 45 -5.32 1.78 -0.46
CA GLN A 45 -4.28 1.42 0.50
C GLN A 45 -2.94 1.32 -0.21
N THR A 46 -1.90 1.98 0.30
CA THR A 46 -0.54 1.80 -0.21
C THR A 46 0.10 0.53 0.37
N MET A 47 1.07 -0.07 -0.33
CA MET A 47 1.80 -1.23 0.20
C MET A 47 2.43 -0.92 1.57
N ASN A 48 3.07 0.24 1.70
CA ASN A 48 3.70 0.67 2.95
C ASN A 48 2.70 0.81 4.11
N ASP A 49 1.49 1.30 3.83
CA ASP A 49 0.44 1.39 4.86
C ASP A 49 0.04 0.02 5.39
N HIS A 50 -0.12 -0.97 4.50
CA HIS A 50 -0.50 -2.33 4.92
C HIS A 50 0.66 -3.06 5.61
N LEU A 51 1.90 -2.85 5.17
CA LEU A 51 3.08 -3.37 5.85
C LEU A 51 3.21 -2.79 7.26
N LEU A 52 3.02 -1.47 7.42
CA LEU A 52 3.03 -0.82 8.73
C LEU A 52 1.92 -1.34 9.64
N GLU A 53 0.74 -1.63 9.09
CA GLU A 53 -0.35 -2.27 9.85
C GLU A 53 0.05 -3.66 10.36
N HIS A 54 0.70 -4.49 9.53
CA HIS A 54 1.21 -5.79 9.97
C HIS A 54 2.26 -5.70 11.06
N VAL A 55 3.13 -4.68 11.01
CA VAL A 55 4.12 -4.40 12.06
C VAL A 55 3.43 -3.99 13.36
N LYS A 56 2.51 -3.02 13.30
CA LYS A 56 1.74 -2.56 14.45
C LYS A 56 0.91 -3.67 15.09
N ALA A 57 0.39 -4.59 14.29
CA ALA A 57 -0.34 -5.77 14.74
C ALA A 57 0.56 -6.93 15.22
N GLY A 58 1.89 -6.76 15.22
CA GLY A 58 2.84 -7.80 15.64
C GLY A 58 2.84 -9.04 14.75
N ARG A 59 2.37 -8.93 13.50
CA ARG A 59 2.33 -10.07 12.56
C ARG A 59 3.64 -10.23 11.81
N VAL A 60 4.36 -9.14 11.57
CA VAL A 60 5.63 -9.11 10.83
C VAL A 60 6.62 -8.22 11.58
N ALA A 61 7.89 -8.63 11.59
CA ALA A 61 8.96 -7.84 12.23
C ALA A 61 9.24 -6.54 11.44
N PRO A 62 9.59 -5.42 12.09
CA PRO A 62 9.83 -4.14 11.42
C PRO A 62 10.87 -4.22 10.30
N GLU A 63 11.96 -4.96 10.51
CA GLU A 63 13.07 -5.10 9.56
C GLU A 63 12.61 -5.84 8.31
N GLU A 64 11.80 -6.87 8.50
CA GLU A 64 11.23 -7.65 7.42
C GLU A 64 10.22 -6.85 6.60
N ALA A 65 9.42 -6.00 7.25
CA ALA A 65 8.52 -5.08 6.55
C ALA A 65 9.30 -4.02 5.78
N TYR A 66 10.38 -3.48 6.35
CA TYR A 66 11.23 -2.47 5.73
C TYR A 66 11.90 -2.96 4.44
N ILE A 67 12.44 -4.19 4.45
CA ILE A 67 13.05 -4.82 3.26
C ILE A 67 12.05 -4.95 2.09
N LYS A 68 10.74 -4.95 2.38
CA LYS A 68 9.67 -5.11 1.38
C LYS A 68 8.90 -3.83 1.08
N SER A 69 9.30 -2.71 1.67
CA SER A 69 8.68 -1.40 1.43
C SER A 69 9.05 -0.86 0.04
N ASN A 70 8.19 0.01 -0.50
CA ASN A 70 8.30 0.59 -1.84
C ASN A 70 8.32 2.13 -1.88
#